data_AF-A0A9X4LXI1-F1
#
_entry.id   AF-A0A9X4LXI1-F1
#
_cell.length_a   1.000
_cell.length_b   1.000
_cell.length_c   1.000
_cell.angle_alpha   90.00
_cell.angle_beta   90.00
_cell.angle_gamma   90.00
#
_symmetry.space_group_name_H-M   'P 1'
#
loop_
_entity.id
_entity.type
_entity.pdbx_description
1 polymer ?
#
loop_
_entity_poly.entity_id
_entity_poly.type
_entity_poly.pdbx_seq_one_letter_code
_entity_poly.pdbx_strand_id
1 'polypeptide(L)'
;MPNDAVVAARAITDTLAAIVSTSANRDLDIHAVISVKAIATDYLPTTLRAYLALDTPSETDPDRVTSELRQQVESLWEAAEDVLAASVAQDVDALMTQGNFLRTKFTRSDLDL
;
A
#
# COMPACT_ATOMS: atom_id res chain seq x y z
N MET A 1 7.82 14.79 17.41
CA MET A 1 6.91 13.77 16.86
C MET A 1 7.11 12.47 17.64
N PRO A 2 6.05 11.70 17.90
CA PRO A 2 6.11 10.41 18.60
C PRO A 2 6.89 9.36 17.78
N ASN A 3 7.68 8.52 18.45
CA ASN A 3 8.55 7.53 17.77
C ASN A 3 7.75 6.46 17.01
N ASP A 4 6.63 6.02 17.57
CA ASP A 4 5.68 5.09 16.96
C ASP A 4 5.12 5.65 15.64
N ALA A 5 4.77 6.94 15.60
CA ALA A 5 4.33 7.60 14.36
C ALA A 5 5.43 7.67 13.29
N VAL A 6 6.70 7.87 13.68
CA VAL A 6 7.84 7.83 12.75
C VAL A 6 7.98 6.43 12.15
N VAL A 7 7.93 5.39 12.99
CA VAL A 7 8.07 3.99 12.58
C VAL A 7 6.94 3.61 11.62
N ALA A 8 5.70 3.96 11.95
CA ALA A 8 4.54 3.66 11.10
C ALA A 8 4.61 4.43 9.77
N ALA A 9 5.02 5.70 9.77
CA ALA A 9 5.27 6.45 8.53
C ALA A 9 6.32 5.77 7.64
N ARG A 10 7.39 5.23 8.25
CA ARG A 10 8.41 4.48 7.51
C ARG A 10 7.83 3.18 6.95
N ALA A 11 7.09 2.42 7.76
CA ALA A 11 6.42 1.19 7.33
C ALA A 11 5.51 1.44 6.12
N ILE A 12 4.71 2.52 6.13
CA ILE A 12 3.91 2.94 4.98
C ILE A 12 4.80 3.11 3.74
N THR A 13 5.88 3.89 3.83
CA THR A 13 6.74 4.12 2.65
C THR A 13 7.40 2.84 2.13
N ASP A 14 7.76 1.91 3.01
CA ASP A 14 8.32 0.61 2.62
C ASP A 14 7.25 -0.27 1.95
N THR A 15 6.02 -0.28 2.46
CA THR A 15 4.87 -0.97 1.84
C THR A 15 4.53 -0.40 0.46
N LEU A 16 4.51 0.93 0.32
CA LEU A 16 4.30 1.57 -1.00
C LEU A 16 5.41 1.21 -1.99
N ALA A 17 6.66 1.17 -1.54
CA ALA A 17 7.78 0.74 -2.37
C ALA A 17 7.64 -0.74 -2.78
N ALA A 18 7.17 -1.60 -1.88
CA ALA A 18 6.86 -2.99 -2.19
C ALA A 18 5.77 -3.11 -3.26
N ILE A 19 4.68 -2.34 -3.16
CA ILE A 19 3.63 -2.30 -4.19
C ILE A 19 4.23 -1.91 -5.54
N VAL A 20 5.00 -0.81 -5.59
CA VAL A 20 5.65 -0.36 -6.84
C VAL A 20 6.60 -1.42 -7.38
N SER A 21 7.30 -2.16 -6.53
CA SER A 21 8.21 -3.23 -6.99
C SER A 21 7.48 -4.38 -7.69
N THR A 22 6.22 -4.65 -7.33
CA THR A 22 5.40 -5.64 -8.06
C THR A 22 5.17 -5.21 -9.51
N SER A 23 5.25 -3.90 -9.79
CA SER A 23 5.05 -3.35 -11.13
C SER A 23 6.14 -3.77 -12.13
N ALA A 24 7.28 -4.29 -11.65
CA ALA A 24 8.37 -4.74 -12.50
C ALA A 24 7.99 -5.98 -13.33
N ASN A 25 7.07 -6.81 -12.80
CA ASN A 25 6.62 -8.03 -13.46
C ASN A 25 5.30 -7.84 -14.22
N ARG A 26 4.48 -6.86 -13.80
CA ARG A 26 3.16 -6.58 -14.37
C ARG A 26 2.67 -5.19 -14.00
N ASP A 27 1.95 -4.52 -14.89
CA ASP A 27 1.27 -3.26 -14.56
C ASP A 27 0.36 -3.36 -13.33
N LEU A 28 0.43 -2.35 -12.46
CA LEU A 28 -0.49 -2.16 -11.34
C LEU A 28 -1.90 -1.86 -11.86
N ASP A 29 -2.90 -2.36 -11.15
CA ASP A 29 -4.28 -1.91 -11.38
C ASP A 29 -4.42 -0.40 -11.09
N ILE A 30 -5.35 0.25 -11.80
CA ILE A 30 -5.56 1.69 -11.70
C ILE A 30 -5.88 2.14 -10.26
N HIS A 31 -6.60 1.32 -9.48
CA HIS A 31 -6.89 1.62 -8.08
C HIS A 31 -5.63 1.55 -7.22
N ALA A 32 -4.73 0.58 -7.47
CA ALA A 32 -3.44 0.53 -6.78
C ALA A 32 -2.57 1.75 -7.11
N VAL A 33 -2.53 2.17 -8.38
CA VAL A 33 -1.81 3.39 -8.81
C VAL A 33 -2.34 4.64 -8.10
N ILE A 34 -3.67 4.81 -8.07
CA ILE A 34 -4.32 5.95 -7.42
C ILE A 34 -4.02 5.94 -5.92
N SER A 35 -4.17 4.80 -5.25
CA SER A 35 -3.92 4.68 -3.80
C SER A 35 -2.48 4.96 -3.44
N VAL A 36 -1.51 4.36 -4.14
CA VAL A 36 -0.08 4.62 -3.92
C VAL A 36 0.23 6.11 -4.10
N LYS A 37 -0.27 6.72 -5.17
CA LYS A 37 -0.06 8.16 -5.43
C LYS A 37 -0.67 9.02 -4.33
N ALA A 38 -1.92 8.75 -3.94
CA ALA A 38 -2.63 9.55 -2.94
C ALA A 38 -1.94 9.46 -1.58
N ILE A 39 -1.58 8.25 -1.12
CA ILE A 39 -0.89 8.06 0.16
C ILE A 39 0.48 8.75 0.14
N ALA A 40 1.27 8.54 -0.92
CA ALA A 40 2.64 9.05 -1.01
C ALA A 40 2.72 10.58 -1.15
N THR A 41 1.76 11.20 -1.84
CA THR A 41 1.86 12.61 -2.24
C THR A 41 0.93 13.55 -1.48
N ASP A 42 -0.13 13.01 -0.88
CA ASP A 42 -1.12 13.80 -0.15
C ASP A 42 -1.32 13.28 1.27
N TYR A 43 -1.89 12.10 1.46
CA TYR A 43 -2.43 11.72 2.77
C TYR A 43 -1.37 11.66 3.87
N LEU A 44 -0.28 10.89 3.67
CA LEU A 44 0.77 10.82 4.67
C LEU A 44 1.48 12.17 4.87
N PRO A 45 1.93 12.88 3.82
CA PRO A 45 2.53 14.21 3.97
C PRO A 45 1.61 15.23 4.67
N THR A 46 0.33 15.26 4.32
CA THR A 46 -0.66 16.19 4.88
C THR A 46 -0.92 15.89 6.36
N THR A 47 -1.12 14.61 6.74
CA THR A 47 -1.26 14.20 8.15
C THR A 47 -0.05 14.60 8.99
N LEU A 48 1.17 14.33 8.50
CA LEU A 48 2.40 14.68 9.24
C LEU A 48 2.58 16.20 9.35
N ARG A 49 2.35 16.95 8.26
CA ARG A 49 2.43 18.42 8.28
C ARG A 49 1.39 19.04 9.21
N ALA A 50 0.16 18.53 9.20
CA ALA A 50 -0.90 19.01 10.07
C ALA A 50 -0.50 18.86 11.54
N TYR A 51 0.00 17.69 11.93
CA TYR A 51 0.51 17.47 13.29
C TYR A 51 1.68 18.39 13.65
N LEU A 52 2.65 18.56 12.74
CA LEU A 52 3.82 19.42 12.98
C LEU A 52 3.47 20.92 13.02
N ALA A 53 2.37 21.32 12.40
CA ALA A 53 1.87 22.69 12.40
C ALA A 53 1.03 23.03 13.65
N LEU A 54 0.77 22.06 14.53
CA LEU A 54 0.14 22.31 15.83
C LEU A 54 1.15 23.04 16.72
N ASP A 55 1.12 24.37 16.66
CA ASP A 55 1.80 25.23 17.61
C ASP A 55 1.05 25.11 18.94
N THR A 56 1.48 24.21 19.82
CA THR A 56 0.77 23.81 21.05
C THR A 56 0.25 25.03 21.82
N PRO A 57 -1.06 25.39 21.70
CA PRO A 57 -1.66 26.37 22.57
C PRO A 57 -1.99 25.66 23.88
N SER A 58 -2.02 26.40 24.98
CA SER A 58 -2.32 25.91 26.33
C SER A 58 -3.66 25.15 26.48
N GLU A 59 -4.51 25.17 25.44
CA GLU A 59 -5.85 24.58 25.41
C GLU A 59 -5.92 23.20 24.73
N THR A 60 -4.87 22.74 24.05
CA THR A 60 -4.88 21.44 23.36
C THR A 60 -4.18 20.37 24.19
N ASP A 61 -4.92 19.30 24.52
CA ASP A 61 -4.39 18.13 25.21
C ASP A 61 -3.34 17.39 24.33
N PRO A 62 -2.05 17.41 24.70
CA PRO A 62 -0.98 16.80 23.90
C PRO A 62 -1.12 15.29 23.73
N ASP A 63 -1.70 14.60 24.73
CA ASP A 63 -1.87 13.15 24.69
C ASP A 63 -2.95 12.76 23.69
N ARG A 64 -4.04 13.53 23.67
CA ARG A 64 -5.12 13.36 22.69
C ARG A 64 -4.60 13.57 21.26
N VAL A 65 -3.88 14.67 21.00
CA VAL A 65 -3.32 14.96 19.67
C VAL A 65 -2.37 13.86 19.21
N THR A 66 -1.53 13.35 20.12
CA THR A 66 -0.62 12.24 19.83
C THR A 66 -1.38 10.95 19.53
N SER A 67 -2.46 10.67 20.25
CA SER A 67 -3.34 9.51 20.00
C SER A 67 -4.07 9.61 18.65
N GLU A 68 -4.53 10.80 18.28
CA GLU A 68 -5.19 11.05 16.98
C GLU A 68 -4.20 10.89 15.82
N LEU A 69 -2.95 11.37 15.96
CA LEU A 69 -1.90 11.12 14.97
C LEU A 69 -1.66 9.62 14.79
N ARG A 70 -1.51 8.88 15.90
CA ARG A 70 -1.26 7.43 15.86
C ARG A 70 -2.35 6.71 15.05
N GLN A 71 -3.61 6.96 15.38
CA GLN A 71 -4.75 6.34 14.70
C GLN A 71 -4.75 6.67 13.20
N GLN A 72 -4.48 7.92 12.82
CA GLN A 72 -4.43 8.31 11.41
C GLN A 72 -3.32 7.59 10.64
N VAL A 73 -2.12 7.50 11.21
CA VAL A 73 -0.99 6.81 10.56
C VAL A 73 -1.22 5.30 10.52
N GLU A 74 -1.82 4.71 11.55
CA GLU A 74 -2.20 3.30 11.58
C GLU A 74 -3.22 2.97 10.47
N SER A 75 -4.28 3.77 10.31
CA SER A 75 -5.24 3.58 9.22
C SER A 75 -4.62 3.74 7.82
N LEU A 76 -3.63 4.63 7.66
CA LEU A 76 -2.89 4.73 6.39
C LEU A 76 -2.01 3.51 6.13
N TRP A 77 -1.45 2.91 7.18
CA TRP A 77 -0.67 1.69 7.06
C TRP A 77 -1.55 0.49 6.67
N GLU A 78 -2.67 0.28 7.37
CA GLU A 78 -3.65 -0.77 7.04
C GLU A 78 -4.13 -0.64 5.57
N ALA A 79 -4.46 0.58 5.14
CA ALA A 79 -4.86 0.82 3.75
C ALA A 79 -3.74 0.49 2.73
N ALA A 80 -2.48 0.75 3.07
CA ALA A 80 -1.35 0.37 2.22
C ALA A 80 -1.14 -1.15 2.18
N GLU A 81 -1.34 -1.85 3.29
CA GLU A 81 -1.28 -3.32 3.35
C GLU A 81 -2.38 -3.99 2.53
N ASP A 82 -3.61 -3.46 2.58
CA ASP A 82 -4.73 -3.94 1.76
C ASP A 82 -4.42 -3.82 0.26
N VAL A 83 -3.84 -2.69 -0.16
CA VAL A 83 -3.43 -2.49 -1.57
C VAL A 83 -2.29 -3.44 -1.97
N LEU A 84 -1.34 -3.70 -1.07
CA LEU A 84 -0.28 -4.68 -1.33
C LEU A 84 -0.84 -6.09 -1.48
N ALA A 85 -1.73 -6.49 -0.57
CA ALA A 85 -2.38 -7.81 -0.63
C ALA A 85 -3.16 -7.98 -1.94
N ALA A 86 -3.92 -6.96 -2.36
CA ALA A 86 -4.63 -6.98 -3.64
C ALA A 86 -3.67 -7.07 -4.84
N SER A 87 -2.56 -6.32 -4.83
CA SER A 87 -1.56 -6.33 -5.91
C SER A 87 -0.90 -7.70 -6.05
N VAL A 88 -0.58 -8.35 -4.93
CA VAL A 88 0.00 -9.71 -4.91
C VAL A 88 -1.02 -10.76 -5.38
N ALA A 89 -2.27 -10.69 -4.91
CA ALA A 89 -3.32 -11.62 -5.34
C ALA A 89 -3.54 -11.57 -6.86
N GLN A 90 -3.54 -10.37 -7.43
CA GLN A 90 -3.65 -10.18 -8.87
C GLN A 90 -2.53 -10.89 -9.64
N ASP A 91 -1.29 -10.85 -9.14
CA ASP A 91 -0.13 -11.50 -9.74
C ASP A 91 -0.27 -13.03 -9.76
N VAL A 92 -0.76 -13.61 -8.64
CA VAL A 92 -1.05 -15.05 -8.54
C VAL A 92 -2.07 -15.50 -9.58
N ASP A 93 -3.16 -14.76 -9.75
CA ASP A 93 -4.21 -15.10 -10.74
C ASP A 93 -3.68 -15.08 -12.19
N ALA A 94 -2.77 -14.15 -12.50
CA ALA A 94 -2.14 -14.09 -13.82
C ALA A 94 -1.23 -15.29 -14.08
N LEU A 95 -0.41 -15.69 -13.11
CA LEU A 95 0.46 -16.87 -13.21
C LEU A 95 -0.37 -18.15 -13.41
N MET A 96 -1.47 -18.32 -12.67
CA MET A 96 -2.36 -19.47 -12.83
C MET A 96 -3.00 -19.50 -14.23
N THR A 97 -3.44 -18.35 -14.73
CA THR A 97 -4.02 -18.23 -16.09
C THR A 97 -3.01 -18.61 -17.17
N GLN A 98 -1.76 -18.15 -17.06
CA GLN A 98 -0.70 -18.50 -18.01
C GLN A 98 -0.34 -20.00 -17.96
N GLY A 99 -0.27 -20.59 -16.76
CA GLY A 99 -0.03 -22.02 -16.59
C GLY A 99 -1.12 -22.89 -17.20
N ASN A 100 -2.40 -22.51 -17.04
CA ASN A 100 -3.53 -23.18 -17.65
C ASN A 100 -3.49 -23.09 -19.19
N PHE A 101 -3.17 -21.91 -19.74
CA PHE A 101 -2.98 -21.75 -21.18
C PHE A 101 -1.88 -22.67 -21.72
N LEU A 102 -0.72 -22.73 -21.05
CA LEU A 102 0.38 -23.62 -21.44
C LEU A 102 -0.05 -25.08 -21.38
N ARG A 103 -0.73 -25.50 -20.31
CA ARG A 103 -1.27 -26.86 -20.18
C ARG A 103 -2.21 -27.19 -21.34
N THR A 104 -3.18 -26.34 -21.65
CA THR A 104 -4.10 -26.58 -22.77
C THR A 104 -3.37 -26.67 -24.10
N LYS A 105 -2.38 -25.80 -24.35
CA LYS A 105 -1.61 -25.80 -25.61
C LYS A 105 -0.85 -27.10 -25.84
N PHE A 106 -0.20 -27.65 -24.81
CA PHE A 106 0.59 -28.87 -24.95
C PHE A 106 -0.23 -30.16 -24.82
N THR A 107 -1.30 -30.16 -24.02
CA THR A 107 -2.16 -31.36 -23.87
C THR A 107 -3.06 -31.61 -25.08
N ARG A 108 -3.42 -30.56 -25.85
CA ARG A 108 -4.15 -30.72 -27.12
C ARG A 108 -3.21 -31.12 -28.27
N SER A 109 -1.92 -30.78 -28.18
CA SER A 109 -0.91 -31.14 -29.21
C SER A 109 -0.54 -32.63 -29.21
N ASP A 110 -0.82 -33.37 -28.14
CA ASP A 110 -0.55 -34.82 -28.02
C ASP A 110 -1.73 -35.72 -28.42
N LEU A 111 -2.89 -35.14 -28.79
CA LEU A 111 -4.11 -35.89 -29.14
C LEU A 111 -4.49 -35.81 -30.63
N ASP A 112 -3.67 -35.15 -31.46
CA ASP A 112 -3.85 -35.05 -32.92
C ASP A 112 -2.85 -35.95 -33.70
N LEU A 113 -2.41 -37.08 -33.12
CA LEU A 113 -1.64 -38.12 -33.82
C LEU A 113 -2.39 -39.45 -33.88
#